data_AF-A0A4V0Z819-F1
#
_entry.id   AF-A0A4V0Z819-F1
#
_cell.length_a   1.000
_cell.length_b   1.000
_cell.length_c   1.000
_cell.angle_alpha   90.00
_cell.angle_beta   90.00
_cell.angle_gamma   90.00
#
_symmetry.space_group_name_H-M   'P 1'
#
loop_
_entity.id
_entity.type
_entity.pdbx_description
1 polymer ?
#
loop_
_entity_poly.entity_id
_entity_poly.type
_entity_poly.pdbx_seq_one_letter_code
_entity_poly.pdbx_strand_id
1 'polypeptide(L)'
;MIPCLYDSREMTFDHNGIGKLADAQSCTVTEKRNGSYELKLVCPADGIHAESLEEGNIILAKPSDTGQSQPFRIYKVTTPIDGKLEVQARHISYQLNFITVSPFSAGGCQAALSSLKSHAASDCPFSVWTDVESNATFALG
;
A
#
# COMPACT_ATOMS: atom_id res chain seq x y z
N MET A 1 -5.96 4.84 17.47
CA MET A 1 -4.87 4.12 16.76
C MET A 1 -3.77 5.14 16.47
N ILE A 2 -2.49 4.77 16.67
CA ILE A 2 -1.35 5.65 16.33
C ILE A 2 -0.68 5.05 15.08
N PRO A 3 -0.72 5.74 13.92
CA PRO A 3 -0.07 5.25 12.71
C PRO A 3 1.45 5.29 12.84
N CYS A 4 2.13 4.49 12.03
CA CYS A 4 3.59 4.36 12.04
C CYS A 4 4.16 4.69 10.66
N LEU A 5 5.19 5.51 10.61
CA LEU A 5 5.84 5.95 9.38
C LEU A 5 7.06 5.07 9.08
N TYR A 6 7.23 4.71 7.82
CA TYR A 6 8.34 3.91 7.30
C TYR A 6 8.91 4.54 6.04
N ASP A 7 10.17 4.21 5.77
CA ASP A 7 10.86 4.56 4.52
C ASP A 7 10.14 3.94 3.31
N SER A 8 10.23 4.61 2.17
CA SER A 8 9.64 4.19 0.90
C SER A 8 10.02 2.77 0.44
N ARG A 9 11.18 2.27 0.87
CA ARG A 9 11.74 0.95 0.52
C ARG A 9 11.43 -0.14 1.54
N GLU A 10 10.72 0.19 2.62
CA GLU A 10 10.38 -0.80 3.65
C GLU A 10 9.53 -1.94 3.08
N MET A 11 9.87 -3.17 3.45
CA MET A 11 9.10 -4.37 3.11
C MET A 11 8.64 -5.16 4.35
N THR A 12 9.13 -4.80 5.55
CA THR A 12 8.80 -5.44 6.81
C THR A 12 8.22 -4.41 7.78
N PHE A 13 7.06 -4.72 8.39
CA PHE A 13 6.28 -3.76 9.19
C PHE A 13 6.13 -4.22 10.65
N ASP A 14 7.17 -4.84 11.21
CA ASP A 14 7.18 -5.41 12.57
C ASP A 14 8.02 -4.59 13.58
N HIS A 15 8.67 -3.51 13.13
CA HIS A 15 9.39 -2.55 13.97
C HIS A 15 8.79 -1.14 13.88
N ASN A 16 9.40 -0.13 14.50
CA ASN A 16 8.85 1.23 14.54
C ASN A 16 9.20 2.13 13.34
N GLY A 17 9.84 1.58 12.30
CA GLY A 17 10.25 2.35 11.11
C GLY A 17 10.98 3.65 11.45
N ILE A 18 10.56 4.74 10.79
CA ILE A 18 10.99 6.11 11.08
C ILE A 18 10.42 6.57 12.44
N GLY A 19 9.17 6.22 12.74
CA GLY A 19 8.58 6.49 14.05
C GLY A 19 7.06 6.45 14.08
N LYS A 20 6.51 6.60 15.29
CA LYS A 20 5.06 6.70 15.52
C LYS A 20 4.61 8.14 15.30
N LEU A 21 3.54 8.31 14.54
CA LEU A 21 2.90 9.61 14.29
C LEU A 21 1.94 9.95 15.43
N ALA A 22 2.48 10.11 16.64
CA ALA A 22 1.70 10.33 17.86
C ALA A 22 1.04 11.73 17.92
N ASP A 23 1.60 12.68 17.17
CA ASP A 23 1.09 14.04 16.97
C ASP A 23 0.06 14.15 15.84
N ALA A 24 -0.29 13.03 15.18
CA ALA A 24 -1.34 13.00 14.17
C ALA A 24 -2.68 13.48 14.75
N GLN A 25 -3.22 14.55 14.17
CA GLN A 25 -4.50 15.13 14.55
C GLN A 25 -5.66 14.27 14.04
N SER A 26 -5.50 13.65 12.85
CA SER A 26 -6.44 12.65 12.35
C SER A 26 -5.74 11.69 11.39
N CYS A 27 -6.24 10.45 11.33
CA CYS A 27 -5.83 9.43 10.39
C CYS A 27 -7.05 8.58 10.03
N THR A 28 -7.57 8.77 8.82
CA THR A 28 -8.80 8.13 8.35
C THR A 28 -8.49 7.27 7.13
N VAL A 29 -8.89 6.00 7.21
CA VAL A 29 -8.81 5.06 6.10
C VAL A 29 -10.20 4.91 5.49
N THR A 30 -10.29 4.99 4.16
CA THR A 30 -11.51 4.76 3.39
C THR A 30 -11.32 3.54 2.50
N GLU A 31 -12.14 2.52 2.71
CA GLU A 31 -12.18 1.31 1.90
C GLU A 31 -13.54 1.19 1.22
N LYS A 32 -13.53 1.04 -0.11
CA LYS A 32 -14.72 0.77 -0.92
C LYS A 32 -14.52 -0.57 -1.63
N ARG A 33 -15.52 -1.45 -1.53
CA ARG A 33 -15.52 -2.73 -2.24
C ARG A 33 -15.30 -2.50 -3.75
N ASN A 34 -14.26 -3.12 -4.30
CA ASN A 34 -13.83 -2.95 -5.69
C ASN A 34 -13.58 -1.47 -6.07
N GLY A 35 -13.16 -0.65 -5.11
CA GLY A 35 -12.96 0.78 -5.28
C GLY A 35 -11.71 1.27 -4.56
N SER A 36 -11.79 2.50 -4.04
CA SER A 36 -10.68 3.15 -3.35
C SER A 36 -10.30 2.42 -2.07
N TYR A 37 -9.00 2.33 -1.83
CA TYR A 37 -8.46 1.99 -0.53
C TYR A 37 -7.36 3.00 -0.18
N GLU A 38 -7.78 4.07 0.51
CA GLU A 38 -6.99 5.29 0.67
C GLU A 38 -6.95 5.74 2.12
N LEU A 39 -5.92 6.50 2.45
CA LEU A 39 -5.67 7.05 3.77
C LEU A 39 -5.49 8.57 3.65
N LYS A 40 -6.18 9.32 4.51
CA LYS A 40 -5.95 10.74 4.75
C LYS A 40 -5.41 10.93 6.17
N LEU A 41 -4.25 11.56 6.30
CA LEU A 41 -3.61 11.92 7.56
C LEU A 41 -3.49 13.44 7.65
N VAL A 42 -3.72 13.97 8.84
CA VAL A 42 -3.48 15.39 9.18
C VAL A 42 -2.59 15.44 10.41
N CYS A 43 -1.52 16.21 10.35
CA CYS A 43 -0.58 16.43 11.45
C CYS A 43 -0.08 17.89 11.47
N PRO A 44 0.58 18.35 12.54
CA PRO A 44 1.21 19.67 12.57
C PRO A 44 2.31 19.78 11.51
N ALA A 45 2.43 20.93 10.85
CA ALA A 45 3.47 21.17 9.86
C ALA A 45 4.89 21.22 10.49
N ASP A 46 4.97 21.48 11.79
CA ASP A 46 6.17 21.46 12.64
C ASP A 46 6.24 20.19 13.53
N GLY A 47 5.46 19.16 13.18
CA GLY A 47 5.46 17.88 13.88
C GLY A 47 6.81 17.15 13.81
N ILE A 48 7.02 16.21 14.74
CA ILE A 48 8.33 15.54 14.93
C ILE A 48 8.80 14.83 13.66
N HIS A 49 7.87 14.30 12.87
CA HIS A 49 8.13 13.56 11.64
C HIS A 49 7.65 14.29 10.39
N ALA A 50 7.32 15.59 10.48
CA ALA A 50 6.75 16.35 9.35
C ALA A 50 7.63 16.32 8.10
N GLU A 51 8.95 16.45 8.27
CA GLU A 51 9.92 16.39 7.17
C GLU A 51 10.02 15.00 6.52
N SER A 52 9.67 13.94 7.24
CA SER A 52 9.69 12.56 6.73
C SER A 52 8.36 12.14 6.09
N LEU A 53 7.31 12.96 6.19
CA LEU A 53 6.05 12.75 5.50
C LEU A 53 6.17 13.27 4.06
N GLU A 54 6.82 12.49 3.22
CA GLU A 54 7.09 12.78 1.81
C GLU A 54 6.53 11.70 0.88
N GLU A 55 6.45 12.01 -0.42
CA GLU A 55 5.97 11.08 -1.44
C GLU A 55 6.81 9.80 -1.47
N GLY A 56 6.13 8.64 -1.53
CA GLY A 56 6.76 7.33 -1.57
C GLY A 56 6.91 6.67 -0.20
N ASN A 57 7.04 7.43 0.89
CA ASN A 57 7.08 6.87 2.24
C ASN A 57 5.76 6.18 2.61
N ILE A 58 5.83 5.28 3.58
CA ILE A 58 4.74 4.35 3.88
C ILE A 58 4.18 4.63 5.27
N ILE A 59 2.86 4.83 5.33
CA ILE A 59 2.11 4.92 6.58
C ILE A 59 1.45 3.57 6.84
N LEU A 60 1.79 2.96 7.97
CA LEU A 60 1.12 1.77 8.47
C LEU A 60 -0.02 2.19 9.42
N ALA A 61 -1.25 1.86 9.06
CA ALA A 61 -2.45 2.23 9.82
C ALA A 61 -3.50 1.12 9.80
N LYS A 62 -4.38 1.08 10.80
CA LYS A 62 -5.52 0.15 10.81
C LYS A 62 -6.74 0.76 10.09
N PRO A 63 -7.46 0.01 9.25
CA PRO A 63 -8.69 0.51 8.64
C PRO A 63 -9.85 0.63 9.65
N SER A 64 -9.81 -0.15 10.73
CA SER A 64 -10.80 -0.15 11.82
C SER A 64 -10.16 -0.66 13.12
N ASP A 65 -10.87 -0.56 14.25
CA ASP A 65 -10.35 -1.00 15.56
C ASP A 65 -10.06 -2.51 15.62
N THR A 66 -10.82 -3.30 14.87
CA THR A 66 -10.65 -4.76 14.74
C THR A 66 -9.77 -5.16 13.55
N GLY A 67 -9.50 -4.22 12.65
CA GLY A 67 -8.71 -4.45 11.45
C GLY A 67 -7.22 -4.66 11.75
N GLN A 68 -6.56 -5.41 10.87
CA GLN A 68 -5.11 -5.49 10.86
C GLN A 68 -4.51 -4.21 10.29
N SER A 69 -3.30 -3.87 10.74
CA SER A 69 -2.57 -2.75 10.16
C SER A 69 -2.27 -3.03 8.69
N GLN A 70 -2.43 -2.02 7.85
CA GLN A 70 -2.18 -2.08 6.41
C GLN A 70 -1.24 -0.94 5.99
N PRO A 71 -0.33 -1.19 5.05
CA PRO A 71 0.58 -0.18 4.54
C PRO A 71 -0.06 0.67 3.43
N PHE A 72 0.10 1.99 3.53
CA PHE A 72 -0.37 2.99 2.57
C PHE A 72 0.81 3.84 2.10
N ARG A 73 1.07 3.87 0.80
CA ARG A 73 2.13 4.67 0.21
C ARG A 73 1.64 6.09 -0.05
N ILE A 74 2.36 7.07 0.49
CA ILE A 74 2.09 8.50 0.31
C ILE A 74 2.26 8.83 -1.18
N TYR A 75 1.27 9.51 -1.75
CA TYR A 75 1.34 10.02 -3.13
C TYR A 75 1.17 11.53 -3.21
N LYS A 76 0.75 12.18 -2.11
CA LYS A 76 0.55 13.62 -2.07
C LYS A 76 0.69 14.13 -0.66
N VAL A 77 1.41 15.23 -0.53
CA VAL A 77 1.59 15.99 0.71
C VAL A 77 1.32 17.45 0.38
N THR A 78 0.54 18.12 1.22
CA THR A 78 0.22 19.53 1.08
C THR A 78 0.32 20.23 2.42
N THR A 79 0.82 21.46 2.41
CA THR A 79 0.96 22.29 3.61
C THR A 79 0.13 23.56 3.44
N PRO A 80 -1.17 23.53 3.79
CA PRO A 80 -2.00 24.74 3.77
C PRO A 80 -1.47 25.78 4.77
N ILE A 81 -1.91 27.03 4.60
CA ILE A 81 -1.47 28.17 5.42
C ILE A 81 -1.91 28.03 6.91
N ASP A 82 -2.83 27.13 7.22
CA ASP A 82 -3.37 26.92 8.57
C ASP A 82 -2.43 26.14 9.53
N GLY A 83 -1.16 25.96 9.15
CA GLY A 83 -0.13 25.32 9.98
C GLY A 83 -0.27 23.80 10.06
N LYS A 84 -1.04 23.18 9.16
CA LYS A 84 -1.21 21.73 9.09
C LYS A 84 -0.50 21.15 7.88
N LEU A 85 -0.14 19.88 8.01
CA LEU A 85 0.29 19.02 6.92
C LEU A 85 -0.83 18.03 6.62
N GLU A 86 -1.36 18.07 5.40
CA GLU A 86 -2.30 17.07 4.89
C GLU A 86 -1.57 16.07 4.00
N VAL A 87 -1.68 14.79 4.34
CA VAL A 87 -1.05 13.69 3.63
C VAL A 87 -2.12 12.76 3.07
N GLN A 88 -2.00 12.42 1.79
CA GLN A 88 -2.83 11.43 1.13
C GLN A 88 -1.97 10.25 0.69
N ALA A 89 -2.45 9.05 1.02
CA ALA A 89 -1.77 7.80 0.73
C ALA A 89 -2.76 6.78 0.17
N ARG A 90 -2.25 5.85 -0.63
CA ARG A 90 -3.03 4.76 -1.25
C ARG A 90 -2.48 3.42 -0.81
N HIS A 91 -3.34 2.42 -0.73
CA HIS A 91 -2.94 1.08 -0.30
C HIS A 91 -1.78 0.54 -1.16
N ILE A 92 -0.84 -0.16 -0.53
CA ILE A 92 0.39 -0.64 -1.18
C ILE A 92 0.12 -1.50 -2.42
N SER A 93 -1.00 -2.23 -2.44
CA SER A 93 -1.37 -3.12 -3.55
C SER A 93 -1.52 -2.37 -4.87
N TYR A 94 -1.73 -1.06 -4.86
CA TYR A 94 -1.84 -0.26 -6.08
C TYR A 94 -0.50 -0.17 -6.83
N GLN A 95 0.62 -0.59 -6.22
CA GLN A 95 1.87 -0.80 -6.93
C GLN A 95 1.75 -1.84 -8.06
N LEU A 96 0.83 -2.81 -7.94
CA LEU A 96 0.55 -3.79 -8.99
C LEU A 96 0.11 -3.14 -10.31
N ASN A 97 -0.52 -1.94 -10.27
CA ASN A 97 -0.93 -1.23 -11.48
C ASN A 97 0.26 -0.78 -12.35
N PHE A 98 1.48 -0.79 -11.79
CA PHE A 98 2.71 -0.38 -12.47
C PHE A 98 3.60 -1.57 -12.83
N ILE A 99 3.13 -2.81 -12.61
CA ILE A 99 3.84 -4.03 -12.97
C ILE A 99 3.11 -4.65 -14.15
N THR A 100 3.68 -4.50 -15.34
CA THR A 100 3.13 -5.13 -16.55
C THR A 100 3.47 -6.61 -16.57
N VAL A 101 2.58 -7.42 -17.13
CA VAL A 101 2.76 -8.86 -17.29
C VAL A 101 2.75 -9.16 -18.77
N SER A 102 3.79 -9.85 -19.25
CA SER A 102 3.87 -10.28 -20.65
C SER A 102 2.82 -11.35 -20.95
N PRO A 103 2.31 -11.44 -22.19
CA PRO A 103 1.33 -12.46 -22.55
C PRO A 103 1.80 -13.88 -22.23
N PHE A 104 0.88 -14.71 -21.75
CA PHE A 104 1.14 -16.12 -21.47
C PHE A 104 -0.14 -16.95 -21.59
N SER A 105 0.04 -18.28 -21.68
CA SER A 105 -1.03 -19.26 -21.54
C SER A 105 -0.60 -20.32 -20.52
N ALA A 106 -1.50 -20.68 -19.61
CA ALA A 106 -1.22 -21.62 -18.52
C ALA A 106 -2.42 -22.53 -18.26
N GLY A 107 -2.15 -23.81 -18.00
CA GLY A 107 -3.16 -24.79 -17.60
C GLY A 107 -3.36 -24.80 -16.09
N GLY A 108 -4.57 -24.44 -15.65
CA GLY A 108 -4.99 -24.44 -14.25
C GLY A 108 -4.64 -23.19 -13.45
N CYS A 109 -5.33 -23.01 -12.32
CA CYS A 109 -5.26 -21.77 -11.53
C CYS A 109 -3.88 -21.53 -10.91
N GLN A 110 -3.24 -22.54 -10.31
CA GLN A 110 -1.89 -22.39 -9.75
C GLN A 110 -0.87 -21.98 -10.82
N ALA A 111 -0.92 -22.59 -12.00
CA ALA A 111 -0.02 -22.25 -13.09
C ALA A 111 -0.28 -20.82 -13.60
N ALA A 112 -1.54 -20.41 -13.70
CA ALA A 112 -1.92 -19.06 -14.10
C ALA A 112 -1.40 -18.00 -13.12
N LEU A 113 -1.60 -18.17 -11.81
CA LEU A 113 -1.09 -17.24 -10.80
C LEU A 113 0.44 -17.24 -10.74
N SER A 114 1.08 -18.39 -10.84
CA SER A 114 2.55 -18.47 -10.90
C SER A 114 3.09 -17.73 -12.13
N SER A 115 2.39 -17.85 -13.26
CA SER A 115 2.76 -17.18 -14.52
C SER A 115 2.63 -15.67 -14.44
N LEU A 116 1.65 -15.12 -13.69
CA LEU A 116 1.58 -13.67 -13.44
C LEU A 116 2.87 -13.12 -12.83
N LYS A 117 3.48 -13.87 -11.91
CA LYS A 117 4.73 -13.46 -11.26
C LYS A 117 5.94 -13.70 -12.15
N SER A 118 6.02 -14.85 -12.84
CA SER A 118 7.18 -15.18 -13.68
C SER A 118 7.25 -14.39 -14.98
N HIS A 119 6.12 -13.85 -15.45
CA HIS A 119 6.04 -13.01 -16.65
C HIS A 119 5.92 -11.51 -16.32
N ALA A 120 6.04 -11.12 -15.05
CA ALA A 120 6.13 -9.73 -14.66
C ALA A 120 7.38 -9.08 -15.30
N ALA A 121 7.21 -7.91 -15.91
CA ALA A 121 8.29 -7.22 -16.61
C ALA A 121 9.29 -6.54 -15.66
N SER A 122 8.97 -6.48 -14.37
CA SER A 122 9.79 -5.89 -13.32
C SER A 122 9.63 -6.68 -12.02
N ASP A 123 10.47 -6.38 -11.03
CA ASP A 123 10.40 -7.01 -9.71
C ASP A 123 9.00 -6.84 -9.11
N CYS A 124 8.37 -7.99 -8.82
CA CYS A 124 7.07 -8.05 -8.18
C CYS A 124 7.21 -8.49 -6.71
N PRO A 125 7.09 -7.56 -5.74
CA PRO A 125 7.27 -7.87 -4.32
C PRO A 125 6.04 -8.58 -3.72
N PHE A 126 5.00 -8.82 -4.52
CA PHE A 126 3.78 -9.47 -4.06
C PHE A 126 3.85 -10.99 -4.23
N SER A 127 3.14 -11.69 -3.36
CA SER A 127 2.90 -13.12 -3.48
C SER A 127 1.45 -13.35 -3.86
N VAL A 128 1.23 -14.31 -4.74
CA VAL A 128 -0.09 -14.73 -5.21
C VAL A 128 -0.27 -16.21 -4.87
N TRP A 129 -1.49 -16.59 -4.49
CA TRP A 129 -1.79 -17.94 -4.05
C TRP A 129 -3.25 -18.29 -4.35
N THR A 130 -3.52 -19.58 -4.54
CA THR A 130 -4.87 -20.12 -4.69
C THR A 130 -4.91 -21.55 -4.15
N ASP A 131 -6.08 -21.96 -3.68
CA ASP A 131 -6.50 -23.32 -3.36
C ASP A 131 -7.51 -23.88 -4.38
N VAL A 132 -7.86 -23.10 -5.41
CA VAL A 132 -8.83 -23.52 -6.43
C VAL A 132 -8.16 -24.48 -7.40
N GLU A 133 -8.64 -25.71 -7.44
CA GLU A 133 -8.25 -26.68 -8.46
C GLU A 133 -9.05 -26.46 -9.74
N SER A 134 -8.36 -26.33 -10.86
CA SER A 134 -8.97 -26.21 -12.18
C SER A 134 -8.03 -26.77 -13.24
N ASN A 135 -8.61 -27.42 -14.25
CA ASN A 135 -7.89 -27.90 -15.43
C ASN A 135 -8.11 -26.97 -16.65
N ALA A 136 -8.79 -25.83 -16.46
CA ALA A 136 -9.04 -24.88 -17.53
C ALA A 136 -7.75 -24.20 -17.98
N THR A 137 -7.66 -23.87 -19.27
CA THR A 137 -6.57 -23.04 -19.81
C THR A 137 -6.91 -21.57 -19.63
N PHE A 138 -6.00 -20.82 -19.03
CA PHE A 138 -6.07 -19.37 -18.88
C PHE A 138 -5.07 -18.71 -19.82
N ALA A 139 -5.49 -17.64 -20.50
CA ALA A 139 -4.63 -16.86 -21.37
C ALA A 139 -4.71 -15.37 -21.00
N LEU A 140 -3.55 -14.72 -20.94
CA LEU A 140 -3.39 -13.27 -20.86
C LEU A 140 -2.81 -12.82 -22.20
N GLY A 141 -3.56 -11.99 -22.93
CA GLY A 141 -3.22 -11.50 -24.28
C GLY A 141 -2.86 -10.04 -24.31
#